data_AF-A0AB39VND9-F1
#
_entry.id   AF-A0AB39VND9-F1
#
_cell.length_a   1.000
_cell.length_b   1.000
_cell.length_c   1.000
_cell.angle_alpha   90.00
_cell.angle_beta   90.00
_cell.angle_gamma   90.00
#
_symmetry.space_group_name_H-M   'P 1'
#
loop_
_entity.id
_entity.type
_entity.pdbx_description
1 polymer ?
#
loop_
_entity_poly.entity_id
_entity_poly.type
_entity_poly.pdbx_seq_one_letter_code
_entity_poly.pdbx_strand_id
1 'polypeptide(L)' 'MSIENASPELQLAVDLIYLLECNEIAPDVALAALEIVKKDYQEKLKNPVGSLSISYR' A
#
# COMPACT_ATOMS: atom_id res chain seq x y z
N MET A 1 -21.53 5.41 -14.53
CA MET A 1 -21.69 5.09 -13.11
C MET A 1 -20.53 5.71 -12.38
N SER A 2 -20.83 6.65 -11.50
CA SER A 2 -19.91 7.65 -10.99
C SER A 2 -19.23 7.15 -9.71
N ILE A 3 -17.95 6.80 -9.80
CA ILE A 3 -17.06 6.44 -8.66
C ILE A 3 -16.58 7.71 -7.92
N GLU A 4 -17.06 8.88 -8.32
CA GLU A 4 -16.68 10.19 -7.76
C GLU A 4 -17.11 10.44 -6.29
N ASN A 5 -17.73 9.45 -5.62
CA ASN A 5 -18.07 9.49 -4.18
C ASN A 5 -17.47 8.31 -3.38
N ALA A 6 -16.47 7.60 -3.92
CA ALA A 6 -15.78 6.56 -3.17
C ALA A 6 -14.93 7.17 -2.05
N SER A 7 -14.85 6.49 -0.90
CA SER A 7 -13.93 6.89 0.16
C SER A 7 -12.48 6.88 -0.36
N PRO A 8 -11.59 7.77 0.14
CA PRO A 8 -10.19 7.84 -0.31
C PRO A 8 -9.46 6.50 -0.33
N GLU A 9 -9.76 5.62 0.65
CA GLU A 9 -9.21 4.27 0.74
C GLU A 9 -9.64 3.36 -0.42
N LEU A 10 -10.88 3.49 -0.89
CA LEU A 10 -11.40 2.67 -1.98
C LEU A 10 -10.80 3.11 -3.32
N GLN A 11 -10.67 4.42 -3.53
CA GLN A 11 -10.02 4.94 -4.73
C GLN A 11 -8.54 4.51 -4.80
N LEU A 12 -7.81 4.63 -3.69
CA LEU A 12 -6.42 4.19 -3.61
C LEU A 12 -6.28 2.67 -3.85
N ALA A 13 -7.22 1.86 -3.34
CA ALA A 13 -7.20 0.42 -3.60
C ALA A 13 -7.38 0.11 -5.09
N VAL A 14 -8.28 0.80 -5.80
CA VAL A 14 -8.47 0.64 -7.25
C VAL A 14 -7.20 1.04 -8.01
N ASP A 15 -6.60 2.17 -7.68
CA ASP A 15 -5.36 2.64 -8.32
C ASP A 15 -4.21 1.64 -8.10
N LEU A 16 -4.08 1.09 -6.89
CA LEU A 16 -3.07 0.07 -6.58
C LEU A 16 -3.28 -1.22 -7.36
N ILE A 17 -4.52 -1.71 -7.45
CA ILE A 17 -4.84 -2.91 -8.23
C ILE A 17 -4.50 -2.68 -9.70
N TYR A 18 -4.92 -1.55 -10.27
CA TYR A 18 -4.59 -1.19 -11.65
C TYR A 18 -3.08 -1.18 -11.90
N LEU A 19 -2.29 -0.58 -11.00
CA LEU A 19 -0.83 -0.60 -11.11
C LEU A 19 -0.25 -2.01 -11.07
N LEU A 20 -0.73 -2.87 -10.17
CA LEU A 20 -0.24 -4.25 -10.05
C LEU A 20 -0.58 -5.07 -11.31
N GLU A 21 -1.78 -4.91 -11.85
CA GLU A 21 -2.21 -5.57 -13.08
C GLU A 21 -1.41 -5.08 -14.29
N CYS A 22 -1.19 -3.76 -14.42
CA CYS A 22 -0.37 -3.19 -15.49
C CYS A 22 1.08 -3.68 -15.49
N ASN A 23 1.61 -4.07 -14.32
CA ASN A 23 2.94 -4.63 -14.18
C ASN A 23 2.94 -6.17 -14.19
N GLU A 24 1.82 -6.81 -14.54
CA GLU A 24 1.67 -8.27 -14.62
C GLU A 24 2.08 -9.00 -13.33
N ILE A 25 1.86 -8.37 -12.18
CA ILE A 25 2.24 -8.92 -10.88
C ILE A 25 1.28 -10.05 -10.50
N ALA A 26 1.82 -11.22 -10.20
CA ALA A 26 1.03 -12.36 -9.75
C ALA A 26 0.25 -12.02 -8.45
N PRO A 27 -1.01 -12.44 -8.31
CA PRO A 27 -1.83 -12.10 -7.14
C PRO A 27 -1.22 -12.51 -5.80
N ASP A 28 -0.52 -13.65 -5.74
CA ASP A 28 0.16 -14.11 -4.52
C ASP A 28 1.32 -13.19 -4.12
N VAL A 29 2.10 -12.71 -5.09
CA VAL A 29 3.19 -11.74 -4.89
C VAL A 29 2.62 -10.39 -4.47
N ALA A 30 1.54 -9.94 -5.13
CA ALA A 30 0.85 -8.70 -4.78
C ALA A 30 0.34 -8.72 -3.34
N LEU A 31 -0.31 -9.80 -2.91
CA LEU A 31 -0.80 -9.96 -1.54
C LEU A 31 0.35 -9.96 -0.52
N ALA A 32 1.45 -10.66 -0.81
CA ALA A 32 2.63 -10.66 0.05
C ALA A 32 3.25 -9.26 0.19
N ALA A 33 3.34 -8.51 -0.92
CA ALA A 33 3.82 -7.13 -0.91
C ALA A 33 2.90 -6.19 -0.12
N LEU A 34 1.58 -6.31 -0.30
CA LEU A 34 0.60 -5.51 0.44
C LEU A 34 0.65 -5.77 1.96
N GLU A 35 0.94 -7.01 2.39
CA GLU A 35 1.15 -7.31 3.81
C GLU A 35 2.42 -6.65 4.38
N ILE A 36 3.49 -6.51 3.58
CA ILE A 36 4.69 -5.75 3.97
C ILE A 36 4.35 -4.26 4.13
N VAL A 37 3.68 -3.68 3.13
CA VAL A 37 3.25 -2.27 3.16
C VAL A 37 2.36 -2.01 4.37
N LYS A 38 1.35 -2.86 4.61
CA LYS A 38 0.46 -2.76 5.76
C LYS A 38 1.22 -2.75 7.08
N LYS A 39 2.20 -3.65 7.25
CA LYS A 39 3.06 -3.67 8.46
C LYS A 39 3.85 -2.37 8.61
N ASP A 40 4.47 -1.87 7.53
CA ASP A 40 5.23 -0.61 7.57
C ASP A 40 4.35 0.58 8.00
N TYR A 41 3.13 0.71 7.45
CA TYR A 41 2.19 1.74 7.87
C TYR A 41 1.69 1.55 9.30
N GLN A 42 1.45 0.30 9.75
CA GLN A 42 1.11 0.01 11.14
C GLN A 42 2.22 0.45 12.10
N GLU A 43 3.48 0.21 11.76
CA GLU A 43 4.61 0.67 12.56
C GLU A 43 4.72 2.20 12.57
N LYS A 44 4.48 2.87 11.43
CA LYS A 44 4.40 4.35 11.38
C LYS A 44 3.28 4.92 12.26
N LEU A 45 2.13 4.26 12.32
CA LEU A 45 1.02 4.66 13.19
C LEU A 45 1.36 4.49 14.68
N LYS A 46 2.11 3.44 15.03
CA LYS A 46 2.57 3.20 16.41
C LYS A 46 3.69 4.14 16.83
N ASN A 47 4.51 4.60 15.89
CA ASN A 47 5.67 5.45 16.16
C ASN A 47 5.60 6.79 15.39
N PRO A 48 4.71 7.71 15.79
CA PRO A 48 4.47 8.98 15.09
C PRO A 48 5.63 10.00 15.19
N VAL A 49 6.71 9.69 15.92
CA VAL A 49 7.88 10.56 16.06
C VAL A 49 9.07 9.91 15.34
N GLY A 50 9.54 10.61 14.30
CA GLY A 50 10.60 10.17 13.41
C GLY A 50 11.84 9.67 14.14
N SER A 51 12.20 8.43 13.86
CA SER A 51 13.55 7.88 14.00
C SER A 51 13.70 6.70 13.05
N LEU A 52 13.53 6.93 11.74
CA LEU A 52 13.99 5.98 10.74
C LEU A 52 15.47 6.24 10.45
N SER A 53 16.32 5.81 11.38
CA SER A 53 17.70 5.46 11.05
C SER A 53 17.68 4.07 10.42
N ILE A 54 17.16 3.95 9.19
CA ILE A 54 17.43 2.75 8.38
C ILE A 54 18.60 3.10 7.49
N SER A 55 19.78 2.80 8.02
CA SER A 55 21.00 2.70 7.23
C SER A 55 20.84 1.47 6.33
N TYR A 56 20.59 1.69 5.04
CA TYR A 56 20.82 0.66 4.04
C TYR A 56 22.34 0.51 3.92
N ARG A 57 22.87 -0.55 4.51
CA ARG A 57 24.20 -1.09 4.25
C ARG A 57 24.08 -2.28 3.31
#